data_AF-A0A7V5EMG6-F1
#
_entry.id   AF-A0A7V5EMG6-F1
#
_cell.length_a   1.000
_cell.length_b   1.000
_cell.length_c   1.000
_cell.angle_alpha   90.00
_cell.angle_beta   90.00
_cell.angle_gamma   90.00
#
_symmetry.space_group_name_H-M   'P 1'
#
loop_
_entity.id
_entity.type
_entity.pdbx_description
1 polymer ?
#
loop_
_entity_poly.entity_id
_entity_poly.type
_entity_poly.pdbx_seq_one_letter_code
_entity_poly.pdbx_strand_id
1 'polypeptide(L)'
;MKIRLLALLMLLGFGTMHAQKGPKNWFNLDLEKDGINGMSSERAYAELLKGKNSKTVVVAVIDGGVDPYHEDLKDVMWHNPGEIAGNGIDDDHNGYVDDVYGWNFIGGKDGKNVGPDQLEVTRLFVKYDKKYKNANPAALSKKERKEYDRYLAIKEEVTDKREKAKQGLEQMKSTKDRLGKALDALAAAMDGAPLT
;
A
#
# COMPACT_ATOMS: atom_id res chain seq x y z
N MET A 1 -42.02 37.81 15.08
CA MET A 1 -40.57 37.79 15.40
C MET A 1 -40.16 36.77 16.49
N LYS A 2 -41.09 36.11 17.20
CA LYS A 2 -40.77 35.20 18.33
C LYS A 2 -40.71 33.70 18.01
N ILE A 3 -41.04 33.26 16.79
CA ILE A 3 -41.01 31.84 16.39
C ILE A 3 -39.74 31.46 15.61
N ARG A 4 -39.01 32.43 15.04
CA ARG A 4 -37.75 32.18 14.32
C ARG A 4 -36.52 32.05 15.23
N LEU A 5 -36.63 32.41 16.51
CA LEU A 5 -35.53 32.34 17.47
C LEU A 5 -35.39 30.96 18.15
N LEU A 6 -36.47 30.16 18.15
CA LEU A 6 -36.46 28.82 18.77
C LEU A 6 -35.84 27.75 17.84
N ALA A 7 -35.89 27.94 16.52
CA ALA A 7 -35.27 27.04 15.55
C ALA A 7 -33.75 27.21 15.45
N LEU A 8 -33.22 28.37 15.86
CA LEU A 8 -31.77 28.63 15.83
C LEU A 8 -31.03 28.02 17.03
N LEU A 9 -31.73 27.72 18.13
CA LEU A 9 -31.13 27.09 19.31
C LEU A 9 -31.03 25.56 19.22
N MET A 10 -31.79 24.90 18.33
CA MET A 10 -31.68 23.45 18.11
C MET A 10 -30.52 23.04 17.19
N LEU A 11 -29.87 24.00 16.51
CA LEU A 11 -28.73 23.73 15.62
C LEU A 11 -27.35 23.78 16.31
N LEU A 12 -27.29 24.09 17.61
CA LEU A 12 -26.04 24.17 18.38
C LEU A 12 -25.73 22.89 19.18
N GLY A 13 -26.49 21.82 18.96
CA GLY A 13 -26.34 20.53 19.63
C GLY A 13 -25.56 19.47 18.82
N PHE A 14 -24.74 19.84 17.84
CA PHE A 14 -23.70 18.91 17.37
C PHE A 14 -22.57 18.95 18.40
N GLY A 15 -22.77 18.19 19.48
CA GLY A 15 -21.66 17.80 20.33
C GLY A 15 -20.59 17.22 19.42
N THR A 16 -19.44 17.88 19.34
CA THR A 16 -18.26 17.26 18.75
C THR A 16 -17.95 16.09 19.65
N MET A 17 -18.45 14.90 19.30
CA MET A 17 -17.87 13.65 19.76
C MET A 17 -16.46 13.67 19.20
N HIS A 18 -15.55 14.31 19.94
CA HIS A 18 -14.14 14.02 19.81
C HIS A 18 -14.05 12.54 20.13
N ALA A 19 -13.95 11.71 19.10
CA ALA A 19 -13.46 10.35 19.26
C ALA A 19 -12.16 10.52 20.04
N GLN A 20 -12.17 10.11 21.31
CA GLN A 20 -11.01 10.23 22.18
C GLN A 20 -9.92 9.44 21.47
N LYS A 21 -8.85 10.14 21.04
CA LYS A 21 -7.72 9.47 20.38
C LYS A 21 -7.19 8.47 21.40
N GLY A 22 -7.35 7.17 21.11
CA GLY A 22 -6.86 6.11 21.96
C GLY A 22 -5.34 6.21 22.17
N PRO A 23 -4.79 5.50 23.16
CA PRO A 23 -3.35 5.44 23.37
C PRO A 23 -2.62 5.08 22.06
N LYS A 24 -1.48 5.72 21.78
CA LYS A 24 -0.72 5.46 20.55
C LYS A 24 -0.28 3.99 20.43
N ASN A 25 -0.06 3.33 21.57
CA ASN A 25 0.36 1.94 21.70
C ASN A 25 -0.79 0.97 22.01
N TRP A 26 -2.04 1.33 21.69
CA TRP A 26 -3.22 0.52 22.04
C TRP A 26 -3.09 -0.95 21.61
N PHE A 27 -2.40 -1.22 20.49
CA PHE A 27 -2.20 -2.57 19.95
C PHE A 27 -1.32 -3.46 20.85
N ASN A 28 -0.58 -2.88 21.80
CA ASN A 28 0.21 -3.63 22.78
C ASN A 28 -0.52 -3.87 24.11
N LEU A 29 -1.67 -3.22 24.33
CA LEU A 29 -2.39 -3.22 25.60
C LEU A 29 -3.25 -4.49 25.79
N ASP A 30 -3.77 -4.68 27.00
CA ASP A 30 -4.53 -5.84 27.41
C ASP A 30 -5.98 -5.47 27.81
N LEU A 31 -6.95 -6.32 27.46
CA LEU A 31 -8.36 -6.06 27.74
C LEU A 31 -8.66 -6.02 29.25
N GLU A 32 -8.13 -6.97 30.02
CA GLU A 32 -8.43 -7.08 31.44
C GLU A 32 -7.70 -6.01 32.26
N LYS A 33 -6.47 -5.68 31.86
CA LYS A 33 -5.61 -4.75 32.60
C LYS A 33 -5.84 -3.30 32.21
N ASP A 34 -5.99 -3.03 30.92
CA ASP A 34 -6.02 -1.67 30.36
C ASP A 34 -7.40 -1.31 29.78
N GLY A 35 -8.34 -2.27 29.70
CA GLY A 35 -9.66 -2.05 29.10
C GLY A 35 -9.64 -1.95 27.57
N ILE A 36 -8.53 -2.30 26.92
CA ILE A 36 -8.29 -2.13 25.48
C ILE A 36 -7.96 -3.47 24.84
N ASN A 37 -8.67 -3.81 23.75
CA ASN A 37 -8.43 -5.01 22.97
C ASN A 37 -7.13 -4.89 22.12
N GLY A 38 -5.97 -5.00 22.76
CA GLY A 38 -4.67 -5.17 22.10
C GLY A 38 -4.16 -6.61 22.16
N MET A 39 -2.88 -6.79 21.81
CA MET A 39 -2.19 -8.08 21.78
C MET A 39 -1.58 -8.49 23.14
N SER A 40 -1.80 -7.71 24.20
CA SER A 40 -1.23 -7.92 25.54
C SER A 40 0.30 -8.07 25.56
N SER A 41 1.01 -7.47 24.61
CA SER A 41 2.47 -7.61 24.49
C SER A 41 3.21 -6.92 25.64
N GLU A 42 2.76 -5.75 26.11
CA GLU A 42 3.35 -5.10 27.31
C GLU A 42 3.23 -6.01 28.55
N ARG A 43 2.07 -6.65 28.70
CA ARG A 43 1.82 -7.60 29.79
C ARG A 43 2.73 -8.82 29.69
N ALA A 44 2.91 -9.36 28.48
CA ALA A 44 3.83 -10.47 28.24
C ALA A 44 5.28 -10.12 28.63
N TYR A 45 5.76 -8.92 28.28
CA TYR A 45 7.08 -8.44 28.71
C TYR A 45 7.19 -8.29 30.23
N ALA A 46 6.18 -7.69 30.87
CA ALA A 46 6.18 -7.41 32.30
C ALA A 46 6.04 -8.67 33.20
N GLU A 47 5.29 -9.67 32.74
CA GLU A 47 4.87 -10.82 33.57
C GLU A 47 5.51 -12.13 33.10
N LEU A 48 5.41 -12.45 31.81
CA LEU A 48 5.82 -13.76 31.27
C LEU A 48 7.32 -13.82 30.93
N LEU A 49 7.89 -12.73 30.43
CA LEU A 49 9.28 -12.68 29.97
C LEU A 49 10.25 -12.17 31.04
N LYS A 50 9.74 -11.72 32.18
CA LYS A 50 10.56 -11.21 33.28
C LYS A 50 11.58 -12.26 33.75
N GLY A 51 12.85 -11.87 33.72
CA GLY A 51 13.97 -12.74 34.12
C GLY A 51 14.31 -13.86 33.13
N LYS A 52 13.73 -13.87 31.93
CA LYS A 52 14.14 -14.79 30.86
C LYS A 52 15.29 -14.17 30.06
N ASN A 53 16.20 -15.03 29.60
CA ASN A 53 17.26 -14.63 28.68
C ASN A 53 16.70 -14.46 27.27
N SER A 54 17.04 -13.36 26.61
CA SER A 54 16.72 -13.15 25.20
C SER A 54 17.63 -13.97 24.29
N LYS A 55 17.12 -14.31 23.10
CA LYS A 55 17.90 -14.86 22.00
C LYS A 55 17.57 -14.06 20.75
N THR A 56 18.60 -13.65 20.02
CA THR A 56 18.41 -13.02 18.72
C THR A 56 17.86 -14.05 17.74
N VAL A 57 16.77 -13.69 17.06
CA VAL A 57 16.13 -14.50 16.03
C VAL A 57 16.11 -13.68 14.75
N VAL A 58 16.57 -14.28 13.65
CA VAL A 58 16.45 -13.68 12.33
C VAL A 58 15.06 -13.97 11.79
N VAL A 59 14.31 -12.93 11.41
CA VAL A 59 12.96 -13.03 10.88
C VAL A 59 12.94 -12.50 9.45
N ALA A 60 12.57 -13.34 8.49
CA ALA A 60 12.41 -12.92 7.09
C ALA A 60 11.06 -12.23 6.89
N VAL A 61 11.09 -10.98 6.42
CA VAL A 61 9.89 -10.20 6.06
C VAL A 61 9.76 -10.17 4.54
N ILE A 62 8.68 -10.77 4.00
CA ILE A 62 8.40 -10.80 2.56
C ILE A 62 7.29 -9.79 2.27
N ASP A 63 7.70 -8.56 1.93
CA ASP A 63 6.80 -7.42 1.71
C ASP A 63 7.35 -6.53 0.56
N GLY A 64 6.91 -5.28 0.45
CA GLY A 64 7.39 -4.29 -0.50
C GLY A 64 8.78 -3.72 -0.24
N GLY A 65 9.54 -4.30 0.70
CA GLY A 65 10.86 -3.85 1.13
C GLY A 65 10.85 -3.12 2.48
N VAL A 66 12.03 -2.70 2.92
CA VAL A 66 12.26 -1.95 4.16
C VAL A 66 13.31 -0.89 3.90
N ASP A 67 13.21 0.25 4.57
CA ASP A 67 14.28 1.25 4.58
C ASP A 67 15.36 0.82 5.60
N PRO A 68 16.54 0.34 5.14
CA PRO A 68 17.58 -0.13 6.05
C PRO A 68 18.21 1.01 6.87
N TYR A 69 17.97 2.28 6.50
CA TYR A 69 18.52 3.45 7.17
C TYR A 69 17.52 4.13 8.12
N HIS A 70 16.31 3.57 8.28
CA HIS A 70 15.31 4.11 9.17
C HIS A 70 15.85 4.17 10.62
N GLU A 71 15.68 5.31 11.28
CA GLU A 71 16.32 5.61 12.58
C GLU A 71 16.01 4.58 13.67
N ASP A 72 14.81 4.00 13.64
CA ASP A 72 14.31 3.02 14.62
C ASP A 72 14.54 1.55 14.22
N LEU A 73 14.97 1.29 12.97
CA LEU A 73 15.14 -0.08 12.45
C LEU A 73 16.59 -0.45 12.17
N LYS A 74 17.45 0.52 11.82
CA LYS A 74 18.84 0.29 11.40
C LYS A 74 19.65 -0.59 12.35
N ASP A 75 19.37 -0.53 13.66
CA ASP A 75 20.11 -1.27 14.69
C ASP A 75 19.62 -2.73 14.85
N VAL A 76 18.45 -3.06 14.31
CA VAL A 76 17.86 -4.42 14.33
C VAL A 76 17.79 -5.06 12.95
N MET A 77 18.19 -4.35 11.90
CA MET A 77 18.27 -4.88 10.55
C MET A 77 19.27 -6.04 10.48
N TRP A 78 18.86 -7.12 9.84
CA TRP A 78 19.78 -8.22 9.54
C TRP A 78 20.81 -7.76 8.50
N HIS A 79 22.07 -8.14 8.72
CA HIS A 79 23.18 -7.89 7.82
C HIS A 79 23.73 -9.24 7.34
N ASN A 80 23.87 -9.43 6.02
CA ASN A 80 24.43 -10.65 5.46
C ASN A 80 25.94 -10.73 5.81
N PRO A 81 26.37 -11.64 6.70
CA PRO A 81 27.79 -11.76 7.03
C PRO A 81 28.64 -12.36 5.90
N GLY A 82 27.99 -12.86 4.84
CA GLY A 82 28.65 -13.41 3.66
C GLY A 82 29.06 -12.37 2.62
N GLU A 83 28.57 -11.13 2.72
CA GLU A 83 28.71 -10.10 1.68
C GLU A 83 29.67 -8.97 2.06
N ILE A 84 30.41 -8.47 1.07
CA ILE A 84 31.20 -7.24 1.17
C ILE A 84 30.44 -6.12 0.47
N ALA A 85 29.77 -5.29 1.27
CA ALA A 85 28.88 -4.25 0.76
C ALA A 85 29.51 -3.35 -0.33
N GLY A 86 28.88 -3.35 -1.52
CA GLY A 86 29.14 -2.41 -2.60
C GLY A 86 30.33 -2.78 -3.48
N ASN A 87 30.76 -4.04 -3.47
CA ASN A 87 31.84 -4.52 -4.35
C ASN A 87 31.33 -4.99 -5.72
N GLY A 88 30.02 -5.16 -5.90
CA GLY A 88 29.41 -5.64 -7.15
C GLY A 88 29.61 -7.14 -7.41
N ILE A 89 29.91 -7.92 -6.38
CA ILE A 89 30.17 -9.36 -6.42
C ILE A 89 29.13 -10.07 -5.54
N ASP A 90 28.76 -11.30 -5.92
CA ASP A 90 28.04 -12.23 -5.05
C ASP A 90 29.11 -13.02 -4.27
N ASP A 91 29.43 -12.56 -3.07
CA ASP A 91 30.58 -13.05 -2.27
C ASP A 91 30.26 -14.40 -1.63
N ASP A 92 29.01 -14.60 -1.21
CA ASP A 92 28.56 -15.84 -0.57
C ASP A 92 28.07 -16.91 -1.56
N HIS A 93 28.02 -16.57 -2.86
CA HIS A 93 27.61 -17.43 -3.98
C HIS A 93 26.16 -17.92 -3.86
N ASN A 94 25.26 -17.13 -3.27
CA ASN A 94 23.85 -17.46 -3.10
C ASN A 94 22.99 -17.10 -4.33
N GLY A 95 23.56 -16.40 -5.33
CA GLY A 95 22.91 -15.97 -6.56
C GLY A 95 22.44 -14.52 -6.57
N TYR A 96 22.74 -13.74 -5.52
CA TYR A 96 22.34 -12.35 -5.34
C TYR A 96 23.56 -11.47 -5.07
N VAL A 97 23.81 -10.50 -5.95
CA VAL A 97 24.96 -9.59 -5.82
C VAL A 97 24.66 -8.51 -4.79
N ASP A 98 25.54 -8.31 -3.81
CA ASP A 98 25.43 -7.26 -2.77
C ASP A 98 24.11 -7.32 -1.96
N ASP A 99 23.63 -8.50 -1.57
CA ASP A 99 22.37 -8.67 -0.80
C ASP A 99 22.53 -8.39 0.72
N VAL A 100 23.22 -7.30 1.03
CA VAL A 100 23.68 -6.87 2.36
C VAL A 100 22.59 -6.84 3.45
N TYR A 101 21.37 -6.45 3.10
CA TYR A 101 20.23 -6.33 4.03
C TYR A 101 19.04 -7.22 3.62
N GLY A 102 19.27 -8.15 2.70
CA GLY A 102 18.24 -8.91 2.01
C GLY A 102 18.16 -8.57 0.52
N TRP A 103 17.11 -9.07 -0.14
CA TRP A 103 17.01 -9.03 -1.60
C TRP A 103 15.67 -8.52 -2.12
N ASN A 104 15.71 -7.85 -3.27
CA ASN A 104 14.53 -7.41 -3.99
C ASN A 104 14.18 -8.38 -5.13
N PHE A 105 13.18 -9.24 -4.90
CA PHE A 105 12.71 -10.23 -5.88
C PHE A 105 11.87 -9.65 -7.03
N ILE A 106 11.45 -8.40 -6.93
CA ILE A 106 10.86 -7.64 -8.04
C ILE A 106 11.98 -7.10 -8.94
N GLY A 107 13.20 -6.95 -8.43
CA GLY A 107 14.36 -6.54 -9.21
C GLY A 107 14.73 -7.55 -10.30
N GLY A 108 15.17 -7.06 -11.46
CA GLY A 108 15.92 -7.86 -12.43
C GLY A 108 17.29 -8.26 -11.88
N LYS A 109 17.98 -9.16 -12.59
CA LYS A 109 19.34 -9.62 -12.24
C LYS A 109 20.38 -8.50 -12.14
N ASP A 110 20.07 -7.32 -12.68
CA ASP A 110 20.89 -6.12 -12.63
C ASP A 110 20.52 -5.18 -11.47
N GLY A 111 19.73 -5.67 -10.49
CA GLY A 111 19.29 -4.91 -9.31
C GLY A 111 18.25 -3.84 -9.60
N LYS A 112 17.80 -3.70 -10.86
CA LYS A 112 16.80 -2.70 -11.24
C LYS A 112 15.39 -3.22 -10.99
N ASN A 113 14.54 -2.40 -10.37
CA ASN A 113 13.11 -2.72 -10.25
C ASN A 113 12.51 -3.06 -11.63
N VAL A 114 11.82 -4.19 -11.77
CA VAL A 114 10.86 -4.31 -12.88
C VAL A 114 9.86 -3.18 -12.71
N GLY A 115 9.49 -2.52 -13.81
CA GLY A 115 8.77 -1.23 -13.79
C GLY A 115 7.40 -1.25 -13.09
N PRO A 116 6.30 -0.93 -13.76
CA PRO A 116 4.99 -1.04 -13.13
C PRO A 116 4.67 -2.51 -12.86
N ASP A 117 4.29 -2.82 -11.62
CA ASP A 117 3.78 -4.14 -11.25
C ASP A 117 2.57 -4.50 -12.15
N GLN A 118 2.55 -5.74 -12.62
CA GLN A 118 1.48 -6.23 -13.46
C GLN A 118 0.55 -7.11 -12.63
N LEU A 119 -0.65 -6.58 -12.35
CA LEU A 119 -1.66 -7.31 -11.61
C LEU A 119 -1.95 -8.68 -12.25
N GLU A 120 -2.12 -9.70 -11.41
CA GLU A 120 -2.46 -11.07 -11.81
C GLU A 120 -3.68 -11.10 -12.75
N VAL A 121 -4.68 -10.25 -12.50
CA VAL A 121 -5.87 -10.14 -13.35
C VAL A 121 -5.53 -9.71 -14.78
N THR A 122 -4.53 -8.84 -14.97
CA THR A 122 -4.09 -8.42 -16.30
C THR A 122 -3.33 -9.54 -17.01
N ARG A 123 -2.51 -10.30 -16.27
CA ARG A 123 -1.81 -11.48 -16.81
C ARG A 123 -2.80 -12.56 -17.27
N LEU A 124 -3.81 -12.86 -16.45
CA LEU A 124 -4.86 -13.82 -16.78
C LEU A 124 -5.73 -13.33 -17.95
N PHE A 125 -6.05 -12.03 -17.99
CA PHE A 125 -6.77 -11.43 -19.12
C PHE A 125 -6.02 -11.67 -20.43
N VAL A 126 -4.73 -11.31 -20.52
CA VAL A 126 -3.93 -11.51 -21.74
C VAL A 126 -3.85 -12.98 -22.14
N LYS A 127 -3.63 -13.87 -21.15
CA LYS A 127 -3.57 -15.33 -21.38
C LYS A 127 -4.87 -15.86 -21.98
N TYR A 128 -6.01 -15.52 -21.36
CA TYR A 128 -7.30 -16.04 -21.79
C TYR A 128 -7.85 -15.34 -23.02
N ASP A 129 -7.62 -14.04 -23.19
CA ASP A 129 -8.02 -13.29 -24.38
C ASP A 129 -7.39 -13.90 -25.64
N LYS A 130 -6.09 -14.24 -25.59
CA LYS A 130 -5.40 -14.95 -26.67
C LYS A 130 -6.09 -16.26 -27.06
N LYS A 131 -6.66 -16.98 -26.08
CA LYS A 131 -7.29 -18.30 -26.28
C LYS A 131 -8.77 -18.20 -26.67
N TYR A 132 -9.51 -17.23 -26.13
CA TYR A 132 -10.96 -17.26 -26.09
C TYR A 132 -11.66 -16.08 -26.76
N LYS A 133 -10.96 -15.01 -27.13
CA LYS A 133 -11.59 -13.80 -27.71
C LYS A 133 -12.52 -14.08 -28.89
N ASN A 134 -12.20 -15.09 -29.70
CA ASN A 134 -12.93 -15.50 -30.90
C ASN A 134 -13.43 -16.96 -30.79
N ALA A 135 -13.48 -17.54 -29.59
CA ALA A 135 -13.92 -18.91 -29.41
C ALA A 135 -15.44 -19.04 -29.59
N ASN A 136 -15.89 -20.17 -30.14
CA ASN A 136 -17.30 -20.52 -30.16
C ASN A 136 -17.66 -21.26 -28.87
N PRO A 137 -18.47 -20.69 -27.94
CA PRO A 137 -18.79 -21.31 -26.67
C PRO A 137 -19.48 -22.67 -26.79
N ALA A 138 -20.22 -22.91 -27.88
CA ALA A 138 -20.91 -24.17 -28.12
C ALA A 138 -19.93 -25.33 -28.40
N ALA A 139 -18.76 -25.03 -28.97
CA ALA A 139 -17.74 -26.02 -29.32
C ALA A 139 -16.74 -26.30 -28.19
N LEU A 140 -16.86 -25.62 -27.04
CA LEU A 140 -15.92 -25.77 -25.92
C LEU A 140 -16.23 -27.01 -25.07
N SER A 141 -15.17 -27.73 -24.71
CA SER A 141 -15.23 -28.80 -23.71
C SER A 141 -15.68 -28.28 -22.34
N LYS A 142 -16.09 -29.18 -21.43
CA LYS A 142 -16.51 -28.80 -20.06
C LYS A 142 -15.41 -28.05 -19.30
N LYS A 143 -14.14 -28.40 -19.51
CA LYS A 143 -12.99 -27.72 -18.89
C LYS A 143 -12.80 -26.32 -19.48
N GLU A 144 -12.82 -26.21 -20.80
CA GLU A 144 -12.65 -24.93 -21.49
C GLU A 144 -13.81 -23.98 -21.23
N ARG A 145 -15.02 -24.49 -21.03
CA ARG A 145 -16.17 -23.67 -20.65
C ARG A 145 -15.97 -22.99 -19.30
N LYS A 146 -15.44 -23.70 -18.29
CA LYS A 146 -15.08 -23.08 -17.00
C LYS A 146 -14.00 -22.00 -17.14
N GLU A 147 -13.00 -22.25 -17.98
CA GLU A 147 -11.95 -21.25 -18.28
C GLU A 147 -12.53 -20.04 -19.03
N TYR A 148 -13.47 -20.27 -19.95
CA TYR A 148 -14.18 -19.23 -20.70
C TYR A 148 -15.08 -18.37 -19.80
N ASP A 149 -15.84 -18.98 -18.89
CA ASP A 149 -16.66 -18.25 -17.91
C ASP A 149 -15.77 -17.37 -17.02
N ARG A 150 -14.61 -17.90 -16.60
CA ARG A 150 -13.60 -17.12 -15.87
C ARG A 150 -13.03 -15.98 -16.70
N TYR A 151 -12.77 -16.20 -18.00
CA TYR A 151 -12.33 -15.16 -18.92
C TYR A 151 -13.33 -14.02 -19.03
N LEU A 152 -14.64 -14.32 -19.14
CA LEU A 152 -15.68 -13.29 -19.23
C LEU A 152 -15.71 -12.41 -17.98
N ALA A 153 -15.66 -13.01 -16.78
CA ALA A 153 -15.60 -12.25 -15.52
C ALA A 153 -14.34 -11.37 -15.43
N ILE A 154 -13.18 -11.88 -15.82
CA ILE A 154 -11.92 -11.12 -15.85
C ILE A 154 -11.99 -9.98 -16.87
N LYS A 155 -12.55 -10.25 -18.05
CA LYS A 155 -12.70 -9.25 -19.12
C LYS A 155 -13.58 -8.10 -18.68
N GLU A 156 -14.69 -8.39 -18.00
CA GLU A 156 -15.56 -7.39 -17.40
C GLU A 156 -14.81 -6.55 -16.37
N GLU A 157 -14.17 -7.17 -15.38
CA GLU A 157 -13.41 -6.47 -14.34
C GLU A 157 -12.31 -5.57 -14.91
N VAL A 158 -11.51 -6.08 -15.84
CA VAL A 158 -10.41 -5.32 -16.46
C VAL A 158 -10.94 -4.18 -17.31
N THR A 159 -12.05 -4.38 -18.03
CA THR A 159 -12.66 -3.34 -18.86
C THR A 159 -13.25 -2.23 -17.99
N ASP A 160 -14.02 -2.57 -16.96
CA ASP A 160 -14.60 -1.60 -16.02
C ASP A 160 -13.52 -0.77 -15.31
N LYS A 161 -12.48 -1.43 -14.76
CA LYS A 161 -11.35 -0.74 -14.13
C LYS A 161 -10.61 0.18 -15.10
N ARG A 162 -10.40 -0.25 -16.35
CA ARG A 162 -9.76 0.57 -17.38
C ARG A 162 -10.59 1.78 -17.74
N GLU A 163 -11.90 1.65 -17.90
CA GLU A 163 -12.77 2.78 -18.22
C GLU A 163 -12.83 3.78 -17.07
N LYS A 164 -12.97 3.31 -15.82
CA LYS A 164 -12.90 4.18 -14.63
C LYS A 164 -11.57 4.91 -14.53
N ALA A 165 -10.45 4.21 -14.77
CA ALA A 165 -9.13 4.83 -14.75
C ALA A 165 -8.96 5.89 -15.86
N LYS A 166 -9.48 5.63 -17.07
CA LYS A 166 -9.48 6.63 -18.16
C LYS A 166 -10.29 7.87 -17.79
N GLN A 167 -11.49 7.68 -17.26
CA GLN A 167 -12.34 8.79 -16.82
C GLN A 167 -11.66 9.62 -15.71
N GLY A 168 -11.08 8.95 -14.72
CA GLY A 168 -10.32 9.60 -13.66
C GLY A 168 -9.11 10.37 -14.20
N LEU A 169 -8.37 9.80 -15.15
CA LEU A 169 -7.24 10.45 -15.79
C LEU A 169 -7.66 11.73 -16.53
N GLU A 170 -8.75 11.70 -17.29
CA GLU A 170 -9.27 12.89 -17.98
C GLU A 170 -9.75 13.97 -16.99
N GLN A 171 -10.39 13.56 -15.89
CA GLN A 171 -10.76 14.49 -14.81
C GLN A 171 -9.54 15.13 -14.15
N MET A 172 -8.48 14.34 -13.90
CA MET A 172 -7.22 14.83 -13.34
C MET A 172 -6.52 15.80 -14.29
N LYS A 173 -6.45 15.49 -15.59
CA LYS A 173 -5.90 16.41 -16.60
C LYS A 173 -6.66 17.72 -16.62
N SER A 174 -8.00 17.67 -16.70
CA SER A 174 -8.85 18.86 -16.66
C SER A 174 -8.65 19.67 -15.37
N THR A 175 -8.46 19.01 -14.23
CA THR A 175 -8.20 19.69 -12.96
C THR A 175 -6.82 20.34 -12.94
N LYS A 176 -5.78 19.63 -13.42
CA LYS A 176 -4.43 20.18 -13.58
C LYS A 176 -4.45 21.42 -14.47
N ASP A 177 -5.13 21.37 -15.60
CA ASP A 177 -5.21 22.49 -16.55
C ASP A 177 -5.93 23.70 -15.93
N ARG A 178 -7.01 23.47 -15.17
CA ARG A 178 -7.72 24.53 -14.44
C ARG A 178 -6.86 25.15 -13.35
N LEU A 179 -6.14 24.32 -12.58
CA LEU A 179 -5.21 24.80 -11.55
C LEU A 179 -4.06 25.59 -12.16
N GLY A 180 -3.48 25.11 -13.27
CA GLY A 180 -2.43 25.84 -14.00
C GLY A 180 -2.91 27.23 -14.42
N LYS A 181 -4.07 27.32 -15.07
CA LYS A 181 -4.66 28.61 -15.45
C LYS A 181 -4.97 29.52 -14.25
N ALA A 182 -5.44 28.95 -13.13
CA ALA A 182 -5.70 29.72 -11.92
C ALA A 182 -4.41 30.25 -11.28
N LEU A 183 -3.35 29.46 -11.28
CA LEU A 183 -2.02 29.88 -10.81
C LEU A 183 -1.44 30.97 -11.71
N ASP A 184 -1.56 30.84 -13.03
CA ASP A 184 -1.11 31.85 -13.98
C ASP A 184 -1.87 33.18 -13.80
N ALA A 185 -3.19 33.10 -13.62
CA ALA A 185 -4.02 34.28 -13.35
C ALA A 185 -3.69 34.94 -12.01
N LEU A 186 -3.42 34.15 -10.97
CA LEU A 186 -2.97 34.65 -9.67
C LEU A 186 -1.61 35.33 -9.77
N ALA A 187 -0.65 34.73 -10.47
CA ALA A 187 0.67 35.31 -10.69
C ALA A 187 0.58 36.66 -11.44
N ALA A 188 -0.30 36.76 -12.43
CA ALA A 188 -0.57 37.99 -13.15
C ALA A 188 -1.26 39.05 -12.26
N ALA A 189 -2.21 38.66 -11.41
CA ALA A 189 -2.89 39.58 -10.50
C ALA A 189 -2.00 40.07 -9.34
N MET A 190 -0.97 39.31 -8.99
CA MET A 190 0.00 39.64 -7.96
C MET A 190 1.22 40.40 -8.49
N ASP A 191 1.32 40.69 -9.80
CA ASP A 191 2.51 41.28 -10.45
C ASP A 191 3.83 40.54 -10.08
N GLY A 192 3.75 39.22 -9.84
CA GLY A 192 4.89 38.43 -9.38
C GLY A 192 5.28 38.59 -7.90
N ALA A 193 4.47 39.26 -7.07
CA ALA A 193 4.67 39.28 -5.63
C ALA A 193 4.49 37.87 -5.02
N PRO A 194 5.28 37.48 -4.01
CA PRO A 194 5.19 36.17 -3.38
C PRO A 194 3.90 36.02 -2.55
N LEU A 195 3.38 34.79 -2.47
CA LEU A 195 2.34 34.41 -1.51
C LEU A 195 2.98 34.40 -0.10
N THR A 196 2.81 35.50 0.63
CA THR A 196 3.17 35.61 2.06
C THR A 196 2.12 34.97 2.95
#